data_AF-A0A396HQD7-F1
#
_entry.id   AF-A0A396HQD7-F1
#
_cell.length_a   1.000
_cell.length_b   1.000
_cell.length_c   1.000
_cell.angle_alpha   90.00
_cell.angle_beta   90.00
_cell.angle_gamma   90.00
#
_symmetry.space_group_name_H-M   'P 1'
#
loop_
_entity.id
_entity.type
_entity.pdbx_description
1 polymer ?
#
loop_
_entity_poly.entity_id
_entity_poly.type
_entity_poly.pdbx_seq_one_letter_code
_entity_poly.pdbx_strand_id
1 'polypeptide(L)'
;MDTKLAKTLDGAALNKKREHATRCVADDSNDKVGSENTVVDIKQEPDVNLDAYTEYAFENLDVDSVQRMFLTGMTFLGFIESDIVEVYRNSGKSMQIRLDLFKMQVDITKEVKGDANVRYAWFASSKEELSTMMEHGFSHYELSPPKCLYGFGVHLATLPHPYVCSLFCDVDENGTKYLVLCRVIMENMELLRPNSDQVRPSGYEYDNGVDNIQCPKYYVVWNININTHIYPEFVVRFKSSLEAEGDVTFL
;
A
#
# COMPACT_ATOMS: atom_id res chain seq x y z
N MET A 1 33.11 38.77 -28.18
CA MET A 1 31.92 39.31 -28.87
C MET A 1 30.73 38.49 -28.45
N ASP A 2 29.92 39.08 -27.57
CA ASP A 2 28.64 38.58 -27.07
C ASP A 2 27.59 38.45 -28.17
N THR A 3 26.60 37.57 -27.97
CA THR A 3 25.19 38.03 -27.87
C THR A 3 24.29 36.96 -27.24
N LYS A 4 23.73 37.33 -26.08
CA LYS A 4 22.54 36.77 -25.43
C LYS A 4 21.31 36.94 -26.33
N LEU A 5 20.42 35.96 -26.32
CA LEU A 5 18.99 36.22 -26.47
C LEU A 5 18.21 35.43 -25.42
N ALA A 6 17.83 36.14 -24.35
CA ALA A 6 16.85 35.70 -23.38
C ALA A 6 15.45 35.88 -23.99
N LYS A 7 14.58 34.87 -23.88
CA LYS A 7 13.14 35.04 -24.15
C LYS A 7 12.45 35.43 -22.85
N THR A 8 11.99 36.68 -22.81
CA THR A 8 11.10 37.24 -21.80
C THR A 8 9.72 36.60 -21.93
N LEU A 9 9.22 35.96 -20.89
CA LEU A 9 7.82 35.54 -20.78
C LEU A 9 7.03 36.64 -20.07
N ASP A 10 5.90 36.99 -20.70
CA ASP A 10 5.07 38.17 -20.47
C ASP A 10 4.31 38.12 -19.12
N GLY A 11 4.50 39.16 -18.30
CA GLY A 11 3.94 39.31 -16.95
C GLY A 11 2.43 39.59 -16.91
N ALA A 12 1.77 39.79 -18.05
CA ALA A 12 0.33 40.05 -18.11
C ALA A 12 -0.53 38.79 -17.91
N ALA A 13 -0.03 37.59 -18.25
CA ALA A 13 -0.77 36.33 -18.08
C ALA A 13 -0.81 35.83 -16.62
N LEU A 14 0.13 36.27 -15.78
CA LEU A 14 0.21 35.87 -14.37
C LEU A 14 -0.77 36.62 -13.45
N ASN A 15 -1.22 37.83 -13.83
CA ASN A 15 -2.09 38.65 -12.98
C ASN A 15 -3.60 38.36 -13.15
N LYS A 16 -4.03 37.71 -14.24
CA LYS A 16 -5.46 37.40 -14.45
C LYS A 16 -5.93 36.10 -13.79
N LYS A 17 -4.99 35.21 -13.40
CA LYS A 17 -5.28 33.99 -12.61
C LYS A 17 -5.29 34.22 -11.09
N ARG A 18 -4.85 35.39 -10.63
CA ARG A 18 -4.79 35.76 -9.21
C ARG A 18 -6.07 36.40 -8.67
N GLU A 19 -7.00 36.83 -9.53
CA GLU A 19 -8.27 37.46 -9.13
C GLU A 19 -9.47 36.51 -9.06
N HIS A 20 -9.34 35.26 -9.52
CA HIS A 20 -10.44 34.28 -9.50
C HIS A 20 -10.37 33.27 -8.33
N ALA A 21 -9.37 33.39 -7.44
CA ALA A 21 -9.15 32.49 -6.31
C ALA A 21 -9.45 33.13 -4.93
N THR A 22 -10.06 34.32 -4.88
CA THR A 22 -10.31 35.03 -3.61
C THR A 22 -11.78 35.41 -3.40
N ARG A 23 -12.73 34.58 -3.87
CA ARG A 23 -14.15 34.85 -3.63
C ARG A 23 -14.99 33.59 -3.49
N CYS A 24 -14.71 32.81 -2.44
CA CYS A 24 -15.65 31.84 -1.84
C CYS A 24 -15.23 31.62 -0.37
N VAL A 25 -15.32 32.68 0.45
CA VAL A 25 -15.35 32.60 1.92
C VAL A 25 -16.38 33.65 2.39
N ALA A 26 -17.22 33.28 3.36
CA ALA A 26 -18.40 33.96 3.93
C ALA A 26 -19.68 33.77 3.08
N ASP A 27 -20.85 33.34 3.57
CA ASP A 27 -21.45 33.02 4.88
C ASP A 27 -22.42 31.83 4.61
N ASP A 28 -22.85 30.98 5.55
CA ASP A 28 -23.93 31.30 6.48
C ASP A 28 -24.14 30.21 7.56
N SER A 29 -24.75 30.63 8.66
CA SER A 29 -24.79 29.96 9.96
C SER A 29 -26.04 29.11 10.21
N ASN A 30 -25.88 28.15 11.13
CA ASN A 30 -26.89 27.51 11.99
C ASN A 30 -28.00 26.64 11.38
N ASP A 31 -27.95 25.34 11.70
CA ASP A 31 -29.10 24.68 12.34
C ASP A 31 -28.64 23.60 13.33
N LYS A 32 -29.16 23.69 14.56
CA LYS A 32 -29.00 22.70 15.64
C LYS A 32 -30.06 21.62 15.48
N VAL A 33 -29.65 20.35 15.39
CA VAL A 33 -30.46 19.22 15.86
C VAL A 33 -29.53 18.25 16.58
N GLY A 34 -29.83 18.01 17.87
CA GLY A 34 -29.15 17.02 18.68
C GLY A 34 -29.55 15.61 18.29
N SER A 35 -28.59 14.71 18.32
CA SER A 35 -28.79 13.27 18.27
C SER A 35 -27.67 12.61 19.06
N GLU A 36 -28.05 11.64 19.86
CA GLU A 36 -27.36 11.06 21.01
C GLU A 36 -26.00 10.43 20.67
N ASN A 37 -24.98 10.73 21.48
CA ASN A 37 -23.74 9.95 21.50
C ASN A 37 -23.97 8.67 22.32
N THR A 38 -24.30 7.58 21.64
CA THR A 38 -24.06 6.25 22.19
C THR A 38 -22.56 5.97 22.09
N VAL A 39 -21.91 5.98 23.26
CA VAL A 39 -20.53 5.52 23.41
C VAL A 39 -20.53 4.02 23.12
N VAL A 40 -20.14 3.65 21.90
CA VAL A 40 -19.84 2.27 21.56
C VAL A 40 -18.40 2.02 21.99
N ASP A 41 -18.23 1.20 23.02
CA ASP A 41 -16.91 0.77 23.50
C ASP A 41 -16.13 0.11 22.36
N ILE A 42 -15.18 0.85 21.78
CA ILE A 42 -14.18 0.30 20.88
C ILE A 42 -13.25 -0.52 21.77
N LYS A 43 -13.40 -1.85 21.70
CA LYS A 43 -12.47 -2.78 22.33
C LYS A 43 -11.07 -2.49 21.81
N GLN A 44 -10.19 -2.11 22.72
CA GLN A 44 -8.79 -1.89 22.48
C GLN A 44 -8.19 -3.20 21.93
N GLU A 45 -7.69 -3.17 20.70
CA GLU A 45 -7.00 -4.31 20.11
C GLU A 45 -5.73 -4.62 20.92
N PRO A 46 -5.35 -5.90 21.04
CA PRO A 46 -4.17 -6.28 21.82
C PRO A 46 -2.94 -5.61 21.23
N ASP A 47 -2.10 -5.08 22.12
CA ASP A 47 -0.83 -4.43 21.83
C ASP A 47 0.14 -5.45 21.22
N VAL A 48 0.03 -5.66 19.91
CA VAL A 48 0.98 -6.47 19.14
C VAL A 48 2.26 -5.65 19.08
N ASN A 49 3.29 -6.11 19.79
CA ASN A 49 4.60 -5.47 19.85
C ASN A 49 5.14 -5.23 18.42
N LEU A 50 4.93 -4.01 17.92
CA LEU A 50 5.24 -3.56 16.57
C LEU A 50 6.76 -3.47 16.35
N ASP A 51 7.52 -3.26 17.43
CA ASP A 51 8.97 -3.15 17.40
C ASP A 51 9.63 -4.47 17.01
N ALA A 52 9.07 -5.61 17.46
CA ALA A 52 9.54 -6.95 17.09
C ALA A 52 9.40 -7.25 15.58
N TYR A 53 8.49 -6.58 14.86
CA TYR A 53 8.29 -6.76 13.42
C TYR A 53 9.16 -5.85 12.56
N THR A 54 9.71 -4.78 13.14
CA THR A 54 10.52 -3.79 12.40
C THR A 54 11.97 -4.27 12.24
N GLU A 55 12.44 -5.13 13.16
CA GLU A 55 13.78 -5.73 13.12
C GLU A 55 13.95 -6.80 12.00
N TYR A 56 12.84 -7.29 11.43
CA TYR A 56 12.83 -8.33 10.40
C TYR A 56 13.16 -7.86 8.98
N ALA A 57 13.22 -6.56 8.69
CA ALA A 57 13.34 -6.05 7.32
C ALA A 57 14.62 -6.47 6.57
N PHE A 58 15.63 -6.98 7.30
CA PHE A 58 16.87 -7.52 6.74
C PHE A 58 17.12 -9.01 7.03
N GLU A 59 16.28 -9.68 7.82
CA GLU A 59 16.39 -11.13 7.99
C GLU A 59 15.84 -11.85 6.76
N ASN A 60 16.56 -12.86 6.28
CA ASN A 60 16.06 -13.72 5.23
C ASN A 60 14.93 -14.58 5.80
N LEU A 61 13.68 -14.18 5.51
CA LEU A 61 12.52 -15.00 5.86
C LEU A 61 12.59 -16.37 5.18
N ASP A 62 12.15 -17.42 5.86
CA ASP A 62 11.84 -18.70 5.22
C ASP A 62 10.33 -18.82 4.98
N VAL A 63 9.95 -19.86 4.24
CA VAL A 63 8.54 -20.13 3.90
C VAL A 63 7.70 -20.31 5.16
N ASP A 64 8.21 -21.01 6.18
CA ASP A 64 7.51 -21.29 7.43
C ASP A 64 7.23 -20.01 8.24
N SER A 65 8.16 -19.06 8.23
CA SER A 65 7.99 -17.77 8.88
C SER A 65 6.93 -16.93 8.18
N VAL A 66 6.91 -16.91 6.83
CA VAL A 66 5.86 -16.23 6.06
C VAL A 66 4.49 -16.86 6.32
N GLN A 67 4.42 -18.19 6.36
CA GLN A 67 3.19 -18.92 6.70
C GLN A 67 2.67 -18.53 8.09
N ARG A 68 3.54 -18.48 9.11
CA ARG A 68 3.15 -18.06 10.47
C ARG A 68 2.70 -16.60 10.52
N MET A 69 3.39 -15.70 9.81
CA MET A 69 3.02 -14.28 9.74
C MET A 69 1.63 -14.12 9.11
N PHE A 70 1.36 -14.82 8.01
CA PHE A 70 0.04 -14.84 7.38
C PHE A 70 -1.04 -15.35 8.33
N LEU A 71 -0.86 -16.54 8.93
CA LEU A 71 -1.86 -17.11 9.85
C LEU A 71 -2.13 -16.22 11.07
N THR A 72 -1.09 -15.64 11.66
CA THR A 72 -1.22 -14.72 12.79
C THR A 72 -2.04 -13.50 12.40
N GLY A 73 -1.72 -12.87 11.26
CA GLY A 73 -2.45 -11.71 10.79
C GLY A 73 -3.87 -12.01 10.28
N MET A 74 -4.15 -13.26 9.89
CA MET A 74 -5.46 -13.70 9.40
C MET A 74 -6.33 -14.35 10.49
N THR A 75 -5.84 -14.45 11.73
CA THR A 75 -6.51 -15.16 12.83
C THR A 75 -7.91 -14.60 13.10
N PHE A 76 -8.11 -13.28 12.97
CA PHE A 76 -9.43 -12.65 13.16
C PHE A 76 -10.49 -13.17 12.17
N LEU A 77 -10.08 -13.56 10.96
CA LEU A 77 -10.95 -14.13 9.94
C LEU A 77 -11.11 -15.65 10.06
N GLY A 78 -10.53 -16.28 11.09
CA GLY A 78 -10.67 -17.72 11.35
C GLY A 78 -9.83 -18.62 10.44
N PHE A 79 -8.84 -18.06 9.72
CA PHE A 79 -7.97 -18.82 8.83
C PHE A 79 -7.08 -19.80 9.59
N ILE A 80 -6.99 -21.02 9.08
CA ILE A 80 -6.15 -22.10 9.59
C ILE A 80 -5.19 -22.60 8.51
N GLU A 81 -4.25 -23.46 8.89
CA GLU A 81 -3.21 -23.97 7.98
C GLU A 81 -3.80 -24.70 6.76
N SER A 82 -4.93 -25.40 6.90
CA SER A 82 -5.59 -26.08 5.77
C SER A 82 -6.20 -25.16 4.73
N ASP A 83 -6.36 -23.86 5.05
CA ASP A 83 -6.84 -22.85 4.10
C ASP A 83 -5.71 -22.37 3.17
N ILE A 84 -4.45 -22.63 3.54
CA ILE A 84 -3.28 -22.31 2.73
C ILE A 84 -3.09 -23.41 1.69
N VAL A 85 -3.16 -23.01 0.43
CA VAL A 85 -2.89 -23.89 -0.71
C VAL A 85 -1.38 -24.06 -0.89
N GLU A 86 -0.64 -22.95 -0.83
CA GLU A 86 0.79 -22.95 -1.08
C GLU A 86 1.43 -21.64 -0.59
N VAL A 87 2.67 -21.73 -0.09
CA VAL A 87 3.54 -20.57 0.11
C VAL A 87 4.85 -20.82 -0.60
N TYR A 88 5.29 -19.86 -1.42
CA TYR A 88 6.57 -19.98 -2.12
C TYR A 88 7.28 -18.65 -2.25
N ARG A 89 8.62 -18.72 -2.34
CA ARG A 89 9.49 -17.59 -2.62
C ARG A 89 9.61 -17.39 -4.12
N ASN A 90 9.44 -16.17 -4.60
CA ASN A 90 9.70 -15.83 -5.99
C ASN A 90 11.19 -16.04 -6.29
N SER A 91 11.46 -16.78 -7.36
CA SER A 91 12.81 -17.18 -7.75
C SER A 91 12.99 -17.09 -9.25
N GLY A 92 14.26 -17.13 -9.70
CA GLY A 92 14.62 -17.01 -11.11
C GLY A 92 15.51 -15.79 -11.39
N LYS A 93 16.11 -15.76 -12.59
CA LYS A 93 17.11 -14.73 -12.95
C LYS A 93 16.53 -13.31 -12.91
N SER A 94 15.30 -13.14 -13.39
CA SER A 94 14.62 -11.83 -13.38
C SER A 94 14.35 -11.35 -11.95
N MET A 95 13.92 -12.24 -11.05
CA MET A 95 13.73 -11.93 -9.64
C MET A 95 15.04 -11.55 -8.95
N GLN A 96 16.13 -12.26 -9.24
CA GLN A 96 17.44 -11.92 -8.68
C GLN A 96 17.92 -10.54 -9.11
N ILE A 97 17.78 -10.20 -10.40
CA ILE A 97 18.13 -8.86 -10.91
C ILE A 97 17.28 -7.78 -10.23
N ARG A 98 15.97 -8.02 -10.08
CA ARG A 98 15.08 -7.08 -9.36
C ARG A 98 15.46 -6.92 -7.89
N LEU A 99 15.86 -8.00 -7.22
CA LEU A 99 16.35 -7.93 -5.85
C LEU A 99 17.63 -7.09 -5.76
N ASP A 100 18.55 -7.25 -6.70
CA ASP A 100 19.80 -6.49 -6.72
C ASP A 100 19.54 -5.00 -6.99
N LEU A 101 18.61 -4.67 -7.89
CA LEU A 101 18.15 -3.29 -8.13
C LEU A 101 17.48 -2.69 -6.89
N PHE A 102 16.62 -3.44 -6.21
CA PHE A 102 15.98 -3.01 -4.97
C PHE A 102 17.02 -2.74 -3.88
N LYS A 103 18.01 -3.63 -3.69
CA LYS A 103 19.11 -3.43 -2.73
C LYS A 103 19.92 -2.19 -3.05
N MET A 104 20.22 -1.96 -4.33
CA MET A 104 20.89 -0.74 -4.78
C MET A 104 20.07 0.51 -4.43
N GLN A 105 18.74 0.48 -4.61
CA GLN A 105 17.88 1.58 -4.19
C GLN A 105 17.90 1.80 -2.68
N VAL A 106 17.87 0.72 -1.88
CA VAL A 106 18.02 0.80 -0.42
C VAL A 106 19.33 1.47 -0.03
N ASP A 107 20.44 1.10 -0.66
CA ASP A 107 21.75 1.66 -0.36
C ASP A 107 21.85 3.14 -0.73
N ILE A 108 21.35 3.53 -1.92
CA ILE A 108 21.28 4.93 -2.35
C ILE A 108 20.45 5.76 -1.37
N THR A 109 19.27 5.26 -0.98
CA THR A 109 18.39 5.97 -0.05
C THR A 109 19.06 6.13 1.32
N LYS A 110 19.72 5.08 1.84
CA LYS A 110 20.48 5.16 3.09
C LYS A 110 21.61 6.19 3.03
N GLU A 111 22.34 6.27 1.92
CA GLU A 111 23.41 7.27 1.74
C GLU A 111 22.87 8.70 1.72
N VAL A 112 21.72 8.92 1.09
CA VAL A 112 21.13 10.27 0.92
C VAL A 112 20.36 10.72 2.16
N LYS A 113 19.62 9.82 2.81
CA LYS A 113 18.63 10.14 3.86
C LYS A 113 18.94 9.54 5.22
N GLY A 114 19.97 8.70 5.33
CA GLY A 114 20.38 8.03 6.57
C GLY A 114 19.64 6.72 6.85
N ASP A 115 18.34 6.63 6.50
CA ASP A 115 17.54 5.42 6.62
C ASP A 115 16.62 5.26 5.41
N ALA A 116 16.54 4.03 4.89
CA ALA A 116 15.61 3.67 3.83
C ALA A 116 14.22 3.27 4.36
N ASN A 117 14.10 3.00 5.67
CA ASN A 117 12.85 2.58 6.30
C ASN A 117 12.20 1.43 5.51
N VAL A 118 12.98 0.36 5.32
CA VAL A 118 12.52 -0.84 4.59
C VAL A 118 11.54 -1.61 5.48
N ARG A 119 10.40 -2.00 4.94
CA ARG A 119 9.34 -2.73 5.65
C ARG A 119 8.82 -3.90 4.84
N TYR A 120 8.30 -4.91 5.52
CA TYR A 120 7.48 -5.92 4.87
C TYR A 120 6.00 -5.48 4.83
N ALA A 121 5.34 -5.76 3.71
CA ALA A 121 3.93 -5.42 3.51
C ALA A 121 3.25 -6.40 2.53
N TRP A 122 1.94 -6.59 2.70
CA TRP A 122 1.12 -7.50 1.91
C TRP A 122 0.41 -6.77 0.78
N PHE A 123 0.62 -7.25 -0.44
CA PHE A 123 -0.08 -6.80 -1.63
C PHE A 123 -1.17 -7.80 -2.02
N ALA A 124 -2.40 -7.31 -2.19
CA ALA A 124 -3.52 -8.12 -2.66
C ALA A 124 -3.52 -8.19 -4.18
N SER A 125 -3.42 -9.41 -4.73
CA SER A 125 -3.26 -9.61 -6.16
C SER A 125 -4.26 -10.60 -6.75
N SER A 126 -4.40 -10.58 -8.07
CA SER A 126 -5.05 -11.64 -8.86
C SER A 126 -3.99 -12.58 -9.46
N LYS A 127 -4.43 -13.70 -10.03
CA LYS A 127 -3.54 -14.64 -10.74
C LYS A 127 -2.87 -13.98 -11.96
N GLU A 128 -3.61 -13.17 -12.71
CA GLU A 128 -3.15 -12.46 -13.91
C GLU A 128 -2.18 -11.34 -13.55
N GLU A 129 -2.49 -10.57 -12.51
CA GLU A 129 -1.64 -9.50 -12.01
C GLU A 129 -0.34 -10.06 -11.45
N LEU A 130 -0.40 -11.17 -10.71
CA LEU A 130 0.78 -11.90 -10.24
C LEU A 130 1.68 -12.30 -11.41
N SER A 131 1.13 -12.93 -12.45
CA SER A 131 1.89 -13.32 -13.64
C SER A 131 2.55 -12.12 -14.32
N THR A 132 1.79 -11.04 -14.51
CA THR A 132 2.27 -9.80 -15.14
C THR A 132 3.39 -9.17 -14.31
N MET A 133 3.22 -9.12 -12.98
CA MET A 133 4.21 -8.58 -12.05
C MET A 133 5.51 -9.39 -12.06
N MET A 134 5.44 -10.72 -12.15
CA MET A 134 6.65 -11.55 -12.25
C MET A 134 7.38 -11.36 -13.58
N GLU A 135 6.67 -11.10 -14.67
CA GLU A 135 7.29 -10.91 -15.98
C GLU A 135 7.84 -9.49 -16.16
N HIS A 136 7.03 -8.48 -15.86
CA HIS A 136 7.26 -7.09 -16.26
C HIS A 136 7.47 -6.12 -15.08
N GLY A 137 7.35 -6.59 -13.83
CA GLY A 137 7.32 -5.72 -12.65
C GLY A 137 5.93 -5.13 -12.39
N PHE A 138 5.83 -4.24 -11.38
CA PHE A 138 4.57 -3.55 -11.11
C PHE A 138 4.25 -2.60 -12.27
N SER A 139 3.22 -2.92 -13.05
CA SER A 139 2.73 -2.01 -14.07
C SER A 139 1.81 -0.96 -13.45
N HIS A 140 1.64 0.16 -14.16
CA HIS A 140 0.65 1.18 -13.86
C HIS A 140 -0.76 0.62 -14.12
N TYR A 141 -1.18 -0.41 -13.38
CA TYR A 141 -2.55 -0.87 -13.47
C TYR A 141 -3.47 0.25 -12.99
N GLU A 142 -4.57 0.44 -13.72
CA GLU A 142 -5.74 1.18 -13.25
C GLU A 142 -6.26 0.44 -12.02
N LEU A 143 -5.68 0.76 -10.86
CA LEU A 143 -6.09 0.22 -9.57
C LEU A 143 -7.57 0.51 -9.42
N SER A 144 -8.37 -0.55 -9.30
CA SER A 144 -9.81 -0.44 -9.22
C SER A 144 -10.17 0.51 -8.06
N PRO A 145 -11.15 1.43 -8.24
CA PRO A 145 -11.50 2.45 -7.26
C PRO A 145 -11.65 2.01 -5.79
N PRO A 146 -12.18 0.81 -5.45
CA PRO A 146 -12.24 0.40 -4.04
C PRO A 146 -10.88 0.20 -3.37
N LYS A 147 -9.78 0.06 -4.14
CA LYS A 147 -8.42 -0.16 -3.63
C LYS A 147 -7.65 1.13 -3.32
N CYS A 148 -8.16 2.30 -3.72
CA CYS A 148 -7.44 3.59 -3.68
C CYS A 148 -7.92 4.53 -2.56
N LEU A 149 -8.16 4.02 -1.35
CA LEU A 149 -8.70 4.83 -0.25
C LEU A 149 -7.77 5.99 0.14
N TYR A 150 -6.47 5.88 -0.09
CA TYR A 150 -5.48 6.88 0.33
C TYR A 150 -4.73 7.49 -0.88
N GLY A 151 -5.40 7.64 -2.02
CA GLY A 151 -4.79 8.18 -3.24
C GLY A 151 -4.54 7.14 -4.32
N PHE A 152 -3.94 7.57 -5.42
CA PHE A 152 -3.63 6.75 -6.59
C PHE A 152 -2.18 6.27 -6.51
N GLY A 153 -2.01 5.07 -5.97
CA GLY A 153 -0.74 4.37 -5.85
C GLY A 153 -0.98 2.95 -5.35
N VAL A 154 0.06 2.12 -5.35
CA VAL A 154 -0.05 0.73 -4.89
C VAL A 154 -0.29 0.73 -3.38
N HIS A 155 -1.44 0.18 -2.97
CA HIS A 155 -1.80 0.00 -1.57
C HIS A 155 -1.29 -1.35 -1.08
N LEU A 156 -0.50 -1.35 -0.01
CA LEU A 156 -0.03 -2.55 0.65
C LEU A 156 -0.50 -2.53 2.10
N ALA A 157 -1.08 -3.62 2.58
CA ALA A 157 -1.36 -3.78 4.00
C ALA A 157 -0.07 -4.01 4.78
N THR A 158 0.03 -3.49 5.99
CA THR A 158 1.22 -3.71 6.81
C THR A 158 1.31 -5.17 7.27
N LEU A 159 2.53 -5.62 7.60
CA LEU A 159 2.82 -7.00 7.96
C LEU A 159 1.85 -7.65 8.98
N PRO A 160 1.42 -6.98 10.08
CA PRO A 160 0.49 -7.58 11.03
C PRO A 160 -0.97 -7.61 10.56
N HIS A 161 -1.32 -6.93 9.46
CA HIS A 161 -2.71 -6.74 9.03
C HIS A 161 -3.04 -7.31 7.63
N PRO A 162 -2.61 -8.51 7.20
CA PRO A 162 -2.97 -9.05 5.88
C PRO A 162 -4.50 -9.14 5.65
N TYR A 163 -5.28 -9.29 6.72
CA TYR A 163 -6.75 -9.37 6.66
C TYR A 163 -7.42 -8.13 6.05
N VAL A 164 -6.77 -6.95 6.13
CA VAL A 164 -7.37 -5.71 5.60
C VAL A 164 -7.35 -5.69 4.08
N CYS A 165 -6.35 -6.30 3.43
CA CYS A 165 -6.26 -6.36 1.98
C CYS A 165 -6.76 -7.68 1.38
N SER A 166 -6.81 -8.78 2.16
CA SER A 166 -7.24 -10.10 1.68
C SER A 166 -8.67 -10.13 1.13
N LEU A 167 -9.54 -9.22 1.60
CA LEU A 167 -10.92 -9.07 1.13
C LEU A 167 -11.00 -8.51 -0.29
N PHE A 168 -9.94 -7.83 -0.76
CA PHE A 168 -9.85 -7.25 -2.10
C PHE A 168 -9.06 -8.13 -3.10
N CYS A 169 -8.68 -9.34 -2.69
CA CYS A 169 -8.09 -10.33 -3.60
C CYS A 169 -9.18 -10.91 -4.51
N ASP A 170 -8.91 -10.89 -5.82
CA ASP A 170 -9.74 -11.57 -6.80
C ASP A 170 -9.61 -13.09 -6.64
N VAL A 171 -10.71 -13.81 -6.81
CA VAL A 171 -10.78 -15.27 -6.72
C VAL A 171 -10.56 -15.86 -8.11
N ASP A 172 -9.60 -16.77 -8.24
CA ASP A 172 -9.35 -17.46 -9.51
C ASP A 172 -10.39 -18.57 -9.79
N GLU A 173 -10.27 -19.21 -10.96
CA GLU A 173 -11.17 -20.27 -11.40
C GLU A 173 -11.20 -21.50 -10.47
N ASN A 174 -10.25 -21.62 -9.53
CA ASN A 174 -10.13 -22.73 -8.57
C ASN A 174 -10.56 -22.32 -7.16
N GLY A 175 -11.10 -21.11 -6.97
CA GLY A 175 -11.47 -20.59 -5.66
C GLY A 175 -10.26 -20.08 -4.85
N THR A 176 -9.13 -19.76 -5.50
CA THR A 176 -7.88 -19.39 -4.84
C THR A 176 -7.65 -17.88 -4.89
N LYS A 177 -7.24 -17.30 -3.76
CA LYS A 177 -6.81 -15.92 -3.60
C LYS A 177 -5.29 -15.84 -3.45
N TYR A 178 -4.74 -14.67 -3.79
CA TYR A 178 -3.29 -14.45 -3.85
C TYR A 178 -2.92 -13.20 -3.03
N LEU A 179 -2.10 -13.41 -2.00
CA LEU A 179 -1.36 -12.34 -1.33
C LEU A 179 0.13 -12.45 -1.67
N VAL A 180 0.76 -11.31 -1.87
CA VAL A 180 2.20 -11.21 -2.12
C VAL A 180 2.84 -10.48 -0.97
N LEU A 181 3.83 -11.09 -0.32
CA LEU A 181 4.66 -10.42 0.67
C LEU A 181 5.79 -9.68 -0.04
N CYS A 182 5.80 -8.36 0.11
CA CYS A 182 6.75 -7.47 -0.53
C CYS A 182 7.71 -6.85 0.51
N ARG A 183 8.95 -6.60 0.10
CA ARG A 183 9.80 -5.59 0.74
C ARG A 183 9.47 -4.24 0.13
N VAL A 184 9.31 -3.23 0.98
CA VAL A 184 8.91 -1.88 0.59
C VAL A 184 9.86 -0.86 1.20
N ILE A 185 10.41 0.03 0.37
CA ILE A 185 11.18 1.18 0.84
C ILE A 185 10.17 2.29 1.13
N MET A 186 9.97 2.64 2.41
CA MET A 186 8.99 3.67 2.79
C MET A 186 9.59 5.07 2.91
N GLU A 187 10.88 5.17 3.26
CA GLU A 187 11.59 6.43 3.50
C GLU A 187 10.80 7.37 4.44
N ASN A 188 10.70 8.66 4.11
CA ASN A 188 9.91 9.62 4.86
C ASN A 188 8.42 9.43 4.55
N MET A 189 7.71 8.87 5.53
CA MET A 189 6.29 8.56 5.37
C MET A 189 5.40 9.81 5.53
N GLU A 190 4.50 10.00 4.57
CA GLU A 190 3.45 11.03 4.60
C GLU A 190 2.18 10.46 5.24
N LEU A 191 1.63 11.15 6.25
CA LEU A 191 0.32 10.79 6.79
C LEU A 191 -0.79 11.13 5.79
N LEU A 192 -1.49 10.11 5.30
CA LEU A 192 -2.54 10.26 4.30
C LEU A 192 -3.92 10.40 4.92
N ARG A 193 -4.80 11.12 4.20
CA ARG A 193 -6.21 11.24 4.54
C ARG A 193 -7.03 10.25 3.70
N PRO A 194 -8.04 9.58 4.28
CA PRO A 194 -8.98 8.78 3.51
C PRO A 194 -9.65 9.62 2.41
N ASN A 195 -9.95 8.98 1.28
CA ASN A 195 -10.51 9.57 0.07
C ASN A 195 -9.66 10.71 -0.53
N SER A 196 -8.34 10.61 -0.40
CA SER A 196 -7.41 11.54 -1.05
C SER A 196 -7.35 11.26 -2.55
N ASP A 197 -7.28 12.32 -3.37
CA ASP A 197 -7.03 12.24 -4.82
C ASP A 197 -5.54 12.39 -5.17
N GLN A 198 -4.64 12.26 -4.17
CA GLN A 198 -3.20 12.37 -4.38
C GLN A 198 -2.68 11.28 -5.31
N VAL A 199 -1.85 11.66 -6.28
CA VAL A 199 -1.17 10.75 -7.22
C VAL A 199 0.34 10.66 -6.98
N ARG A 200 0.83 11.42 -6.00
CA ARG A 200 2.24 11.66 -5.65
C ARG A 200 2.31 12.27 -4.24
N PRO A 201 3.50 12.35 -3.62
CA PRO A 201 3.65 13.01 -2.33
C PRO A 201 3.16 14.46 -2.36
N SER A 202 2.64 14.97 -1.24
CA SER A 202 2.23 16.38 -1.14
C SER A 202 3.40 17.37 -1.14
N GLY A 203 4.58 16.91 -0.73
CA GLY A 203 5.79 17.72 -0.56
C GLY A 203 7.06 16.96 -0.95
N TYR A 204 8.18 17.68 -1.07
CA TYR A 204 9.48 17.10 -1.44
C TYR A 204 10.17 16.40 -0.26
N GLU A 205 9.67 16.65 0.96
CA GLU A 205 10.13 16.03 2.19
C GLU A 205 9.61 14.61 2.38
N TYR A 206 8.57 14.22 1.62
CA TYR A 206 7.88 12.94 1.71
C TYR A 206 8.13 12.07 0.49
N ASP A 207 8.07 10.76 0.70
CA ASP A 207 8.36 9.77 -0.32
C ASP A 207 7.21 8.83 -0.58
N ASN A 208 6.65 8.21 0.46
CA ASN A 208 5.54 7.26 0.35
C ASN A 208 4.53 7.52 1.47
N GLY A 209 3.30 7.05 1.29
CA GLY A 209 2.21 7.36 2.19
C GLY A 209 1.94 6.28 3.23
N VAL A 210 1.35 6.69 4.35
CA VAL A 210 0.88 5.81 5.43
C VAL A 210 -0.43 6.33 6.01
N ASP A 211 -1.35 5.44 6.36
CA ASP A 211 -2.65 5.82 6.92
C ASP A 211 -2.58 6.27 8.39
N ASN A 212 -1.63 5.73 9.16
CA ASN A 212 -1.39 6.08 10.54
C ASN A 212 0.10 5.90 10.90
N ILE A 213 0.73 6.91 11.50
CA ILE A 213 2.16 6.87 11.84
C ILE A 213 2.47 5.87 12.96
N GLN A 214 1.59 5.74 13.96
CA GLN A 214 1.82 4.91 15.14
C GLN A 214 1.38 3.46 14.93
N CYS A 215 0.23 3.27 14.30
CA CYS A 215 -0.36 1.95 14.05
C CYS A 215 -0.75 1.82 12.57
N PRO A 216 0.23 1.71 11.66
CA PRO A 216 -0.03 1.71 10.23
C PRO A 216 -0.77 0.43 9.82
N LYS A 217 -1.86 0.57 9.06
CA LYS A 217 -2.55 -0.56 8.41
C LYS A 217 -2.31 -0.58 6.92
N TYR A 218 -2.08 0.57 6.31
CA TYR A 218 -1.79 0.70 4.88
C TYR A 218 -0.55 1.55 4.63
N TYR A 219 0.26 1.07 3.70
CA TYR A 219 1.25 1.87 2.99
C TYR A 219 0.77 2.14 1.57
N VAL A 220 1.11 3.32 1.06
CA VAL A 220 0.85 3.71 -0.33
C VAL A 220 2.18 4.05 -0.99
N VAL A 221 2.54 3.28 -2.01
CA VAL A 221 3.71 3.59 -2.85
C VAL A 221 3.21 4.25 -4.13
N TRP A 222 3.65 5.49 -4.36
CA TRP A 222 3.23 6.24 -5.54
C TRP A 222 3.75 5.62 -6.83
N ASN A 223 3.00 5.84 -7.92
CA ASN A 223 3.31 5.28 -9.24
C ASN A 223 4.74 5.57 -9.74
N ILE A 224 5.35 6.68 -9.32
CA ILE A 224 6.74 7.03 -9.67
C ILE A 224 7.78 6.11 -9.01
N ASN A 225 7.41 5.46 -7.89
CA ASN A 225 8.30 4.67 -7.04
C ASN A 225 8.04 3.15 -7.14
N ILE A 226 6.93 2.68 -7.70
CA ILE A 226 6.49 1.27 -7.62
C ILE A 226 7.55 0.25 -8.06
N ASN A 227 8.33 0.56 -9.10
CA ASN A 227 9.32 -0.36 -9.66
C ASN A 227 10.69 -0.32 -8.97
N THR A 228 10.94 0.70 -8.15
CA THR A 228 12.20 0.87 -7.41
C THR A 228 12.03 0.59 -5.93
N HIS A 229 10.84 0.82 -5.37
CA HIS A 229 10.56 0.76 -3.94
C HIS A 229 9.78 -0.48 -3.52
N ILE A 230 9.35 -1.34 -4.45
CA ILE A 230 8.65 -2.58 -4.12
C ILE A 230 9.39 -3.77 -4.72
N TYR A 231 9.71 -4.74 -3.87
CA TYR A 231 10.23 -6.04 -4.30
C TYR A 231 9.28 -7.16 -3.84
N PRO A 232 8.59 -7.86 -4.77
CA PRO A 232 7.68 -8.94 -4.43
C PRO A 232 8.47 -10.22 -4.11
N GLU A 233 8.50 -10.64 -2.85
CA GLU A 233 9.40 -11.71 -2.39
C GLU A 233 8.73 -13.07 -2.26
N PHE A 234 7.54 -13.15 -1.64
CA PHE A 234 6.81 -14.40 -1.45
C PHE A 234 5.38 -14.29 -1.95
N VAL A 235 4.79 -15.42 -2.30
CA VAL A 235 3.38 -15.56 -2.65
C VAL A 235 2.73 -16.53 -1.68
N VAL A 236 1.58 -16.15 -1.16
CA VAL A 236 0.69 -16.98 -0.37
C VAL A 236 -0.60 -17.20 -1.17
N ARG A 237 -0.86 -18.47 -1.49
CA ARG A 237 -2.09 -18.93 -2.15
C ARG A 237 -2.98 -19.52 -1.08
N PHE A 238 -4.23 -19.07 -1.00
CA PHE A 238 -5.15 -19.50 0.05
C PHE A 238 -6.59 -19.52 -0.44
N LYS A 239 -7.47 -20.24 0.26
CA LYS A 239 -8.90 -20.31 -0.02
C LYS A 239 -9.70 -19.71 1.14
N SER A 240 -10.77 -19.00 0.84
CA SER A 240 -11.69 -18.50 1.86
C SER A 240 -12.66 -19.61 2.24
N SER A 241 -12.71 -19.99 3.52
CA SER A 241 -13.66 -20.99 4.02
C SER A 241 -15.12 -20.50 4.02
N LEU A 242 -15.35 -19.20 3.85
CA LEU A 242 -16.67 -18.57 3.87
C LEU A 242 -17.53 -18.76 2.61
N GLU A 243 -17.00 -19.33 1.53
CA GLU A 243 -17.74 -19.50 0.27
C GLU A 243 -18.43 -20.88 0.14
N ALA A 244 -18.37 -21.72 1.19
CA ALA A 244 -18.99 -23.04 1.18
C ALA A 244 -20.47 -23.07 1.62
N GLU A 245 -21.05 -21.95 2.07
CA GLU A 245 -22.47 -21.86 2.44
C GLU A 245 -23.11 -20.59 1.85
N GLY A 246 -23.74 -20.70 0.69
CA GLY A 246 -24.37 -19.56 0.06
C GLY A 246 -25.21 -19.82 -1.19
N ASP A 247 -25.68 -21.05 -1.43
CA ASP A 247 -26.79 -21.28 -2.36
C ASP A 247 -28.10 -21.32 -1.55
N VAL A 248 -28.53 -20.14 -1.09
CA VAL A 248 -29.89 -19.93 -0.59
C VAL A 248 -30.55 -18.92 -1.51
N THR A 249 -31.16 -19.45 -2.57
CA THR A 249 -32.18 -18.78 -3.36
C THR A 249 -33.26 -18.23 -2.43
N PHE A 250 -33.42 -16.91 -2.37
CA PHE A 250 -34.64 -16.31 -1.86
C PHE A 250 -35.63 -16.15 -3.03
N LEU A 251 -36.69 -16.97 -2.98
CA LEU A 251 -37.99 -16.69 -3.62
C LEU A 251 -38.76 -15.66 -2.78
#